data_AF-A0AAV5DME2-F1
#
_entry.id   AF-A0AAV5DME2-F1
#
_cell.length_a   1.000
_cell.length_b   1.000
_cell.length_c   1.000
_cell.angle_alpha   90.00
_cell.angle_beta   90.00
_cell.angle_gamma   90.00
#
_symmetry.space_group_name_H-M   'P 1'
#
loop_
_entity.id
_entity.type
_entity.pdbx_description
1 polymer ?
#
loop_
_entity_poly.entity_id
_entity_poly.type
_entity_poly.pdbx_seq_one_letter_code
_entity_poly.pdbx_strand_id
1 'polypeptide(L)'
;MVDAWCALRRGDAGSGWTYDPVANRMLYGRKPERKRPDRFLCKLTDFTLDSIQLVGVEPIHGVTYYDDARNNLNLPVLPSHRFGLLLTMSPKQN
;
A
#
# COMPACT_ATOMS: atom_id res chain seq x y z
N MET A 1 0.15 -4.28 -22.30
CA MET A 1 0.14 -3.53 -21.03
C MET A 1 -0.18 -4.52 -19.93
N VAL A 2 0.50 -4.46 -18.80
CA VAL A 2 0.37 -5.39 -17.67
C VAL A 2 0.17 -4.59 -16.38
N ASP A 3 -0.75 -5.04 -15.53
CA ASP A 3 -0.83 -4.60 -14.13
C ASP A 3 0.26 -5.33 -13.34
N ALA A 4 1.25 -4.58 -12.85
CA ALA A 4 2.43 -5.15 -12.21
C ALA A 4 2.10 -5.95 -10.94
N TRP A 5 1.09 -5.52 -10.17
CA TRP A 5 0.66 -6.26 -8.98
C TRP A 5 0.07 -7.60 -9.39
N CYS A 6 -0.86 -7.60 -10.35
CA CYS A 6 -1.49 -8.84 -10.83
C CYS A 6 -0.46 -9.81 -11.44
N ALA A 7 0.56 -9.29 -12.14
CA ALA A 7 1.61 -10.10 -12.74
C ALA A 7 2.56 -10.73 -11.71
N LEU A 8 2.94 -9.99 -10.66
CA LEU A 8 3.93 -10.43 -9.67
C LEU A 8 3.33 -11.15 -8.46
N ARG A 9 2.06 -10.93 -8.14
CA ARG A 9 1.38 -11.50 -6.96
C ARG A 9 0.23 -12.45 -7.35
N ARG A 10 0.39 -13.19 -8.45
CA ARG A 10 -0.63 -14.09 -9.04
C ARG A 10 -1.33 -14.93 -7.95
N GLY A 11 -2.59 -14.61 -7.65
CA GLY A 11 -3.41 -15.34 -6.67
C GLY A 11 -3.57 -14.67 -5.30
N ASP A 12 -2.82 -13.62 -4.99
CA ASP A 12 -2.93 -12.89 -3.72
C ASP A 12 -4.01 -11.79 -3.80
N ALA A 13 -5.26 -12.23 -4.03
CA ALA A 13 -6.41 -11.33 -4.11
C ALA A 13 -6.82 -10.75 -2.74
N GLY A 14 -6.26 -11.28 -1.64
CA GLY A 14 -6.60 -10.92 -0.27
C GLY A 14 -5.63 -9.93 0.41
N SER A 15 -4.50 -9.58 -0.23
CA SER A 15 -3.46 -8.74 0.35
C SER A 15 -3.11 -7.52 -0.53
N GLY A 16 -2.23 -6.65 -0.01
CA GLY A 16 -1.66 -5.54 -0.79
C GLY A 16 -2.58 -4.35 -1.01
N TRP A 17 -3.58 -4.17 -0.16
CA TRP A 17 -4.47 -3.03 -0.20
C TRP A 17 -3.68 -1.74 0.03
N THR A 18 -3.63 -0.84 -0.95
CA THR A 18 -3.00 0.47 -0.73
C THR A 18 -3.89 1.42 0.07
N TYR A 19 -5.18 1.10 0.19
CA TYR A 19 -6.09 1.70 1.13
C TYR A 19 -6.71 0.59 2.01
N ASP A 20 -6.30 0.54 3.28
CA ASP A 20 -6.76 -0.47 4.23
C ASP A 20 -7.15 0.17 5.58
N PRO A 21 -8.44 0.44 5.81
CA PRO A 21 -8.92 0.98 7.08
C PRO A 21 -8.79 0.03 8.26
N VAL A 22 -8.50 -1.27 8.02
CA VAL A 22 -8.30 -2.26 9.08
C VAL A 22 -6.84 -2.26 9.53
N ALA A 23 -5.89 -2.15 8.60
CA ALA A 23 -4.47 -2.10 8.94
C ALA A 23 -4.00 -0.68 9.33
N ASN A 24 -4.55 0.37 8.71
CA ASN A 24 -4.18 1.75 9.00
C ASN A 24 -5.09 2.35 10.07
N ARG A 25 -4.61 2.37 11.32
CA ARG A 25 -5.35 2.89 12.47
C ARG A 25 -5.71 4.38 12.37
N MET A 26 -5.04 5.17 11.52
CA MET A 26 -5.46 6.56 11.26
C MET A 26 -6.81 6.67 10.54
N LEU A 27 -7.29 5.56 9.96
CA LEU A 27 -8.60 5.49 9.31
C LEU A 27 -9.69 4.92 10.22
N TYR A 28 -9.41 4.77 11.52
CA TYR A 28 -10.36 4.27 12.51
C TYR A 28 -11.71 5.00 12.41
N GLY A 29 -12.80 4.24 12.37
CA GLY A 29 -14.16 4.77 12.21
C GLY A 29 -14.56 5.15 10.77
N ARG A 30 -13.71 4.92 9.76
CA ARG A 30 -14.15 4.90 8.35
C ARG A 30 -14.73 3.53 7.99
N LYS A 31 -15.49 3.45 6.88
CA LYS A 31 -16.02 2.18 6.38
C LYS A 31 -14.86 1.18 6.16
N PRO A 32 -14.97 -0.09 6.59
CA PRO A 32 -13.89 -1.08 6.52
C PRO A 32 -13.73 -1.68 5.12
N GLU A 33 -13.77 -0.83 4.08
CA GLU A 33 -13.63 -1.25 2.70
C GLU A 33 -12.16 -1.18 2.30
N ARG A 34 -11.58 -2.34 1.98
CA ARG A 34 -10.18 -2.45 1.53
C ARG A 34 -10.11 -2.33 0.02
N LYS A 35 -9.20 -1.49 -0.47
CA LYS A 35 -9.05 -1.20 -1.90
C LYS A 35 -7.58 -1.11 -2.30
N ARG A 36 -7.33 -1.29 -3.59
CA ARG A 36 -6.04 -1.05 -4.24
C ARG A 36 -6.19 -0.05 -5.40
N PRO A 37 -6.46 1.24 -5.09
CA PRO A 37 -6.55 2.30 -6.10
C PRO A 37 -5.19 2.63 -6.72
N ASP A 38 -4.09 2.45 -5.97
CA ASP A 38 -2.74 2.71 -6.47
C ASP A 38 -2.24 1.49 -7.26
N ARG A 39 -1.85 1.70 -8.52
CA ARG A 39 -1.44 0.64 -9.45
C ARG A 39 -0.35 1.12 -10.39
N PHE A 40 0.56 0.21 -10.75
CA PHE A 40 1.48 0.38 -11.86
C PHE A 40 0.97 -0.39 -13.08
N LEU A 41 0.73 0.34 -14.18
CA LEU A 41 0.39 -0.23 -15.48
C LEU A 41 1.59 -0.09 -16.42
N CYS A 42 2.25 -1.21 -16.71
CA CYS A 42 3.51 -1.23 -17.43
C CYS A 42 3.29 -1.64 -18.90
N LYS A 43 3.89 -0.90 -19.83
CA LYS A 43 3.96 -1.24 -21.27
C LYS A 43 5.42 -1.32 -21.78
N LEU A 44 6.38 -1.30 -20.87
CA LEU A 44 7.81 -1.42 -21.22
C LEU A 44 8.09 -2.84 -21.72
N THR A 45 8.64 -2.97 -22.91
CA THR A 45 8.93 -4.26 -23.57
C THR A 45 10.37 -4.71 -23.38
N ASP A 46 11.23 -3.79 -22.97
CA ASP A 46 12.67 -3.88 -22.76
C ASP A 46 13.04 -4.09 -21.28
N PHE A 47 12.06 -4.18 -20.38
CA PHE A 47 12.26 -4.44 -18.95
C PHE A 47 11.50 -5.69 -18.49
N THR A 48 12.02 -6.35 -17.45
CA THR A 48 11.32 -7.36 -16.65
C THR A 48 10.75 -6.73 -15.39
N LEU A 49 9.62 -7.26 -14.92
CA LEU A 49 9.10 -6.93 -13.60
C LEU A 49 9.72 -7.93 -12.61
N ASP A 50 10.39 -7.45 -11.58
CA ASP A 50 11.15 -8.33 -10.68
C ASP A 50 10.45 -8.51 -9.34
N SER A 51 9.99 -7.42 -8.73
CA SER A 51 9.27 -7.47 -7.46
C SER A 51 8.36 -6.28 -7.24
N ILE A 52 7.33 -6.48 -6.41
CA ILE A 52 6.44 -5.42 -5.96
C ILE A 52 6.15 -5.60 -4.47
N GLN A 53 6.27 -4.52 -3.71
CA GLN A 53 6.14 -4.51 -2.25
C GLN A 53 5.21 -3.39 -1.80
N LEU A 54 4.48 -3.65 -0.72
CA LEU A 54 3.72 -2.63 0.01
C LEU A 54 4.67 -1.93 0.99
N VAL A 55 4.67 -0.61 1.02
CA VAL A 55 5.57 0.20 1.86
C VAL A 55 4.81 1.25 2.65
N GLY A 56 5.45 1.78 3.71
CA GLY A 56 4.81 2.73 4.63
C GLY A 56 3.77 2.07 5.55
N VAL A 57 3.93 0.78 5.82
CA VAL A 57 3.02 -0.01 6.68
C VAL A 57 3.32 0.15 8.17
N GLU A 58 4.51 0.64 8.51
CA GLU A 58 4.92 0.85 9.90
C GLU A 58 4.59 2.27 10.36
N PRO A 59 4.14 2.44 11.61
CA PRO A 59 4.01 3.74 12.25
C PRO A 59 5.34 4.51 12.28
N ILE A 60 5.24 5.83 12.22
CA ILE A 60 6.37 6.72 12.48
C ILE A 60 6.66 6.70 13.98
N HIS A 61 7.86 6.25 14.34
CA HIS A 61 8.28 6.12 15.73
C HIS A 61 8.23 7.47 16.47
N GLY A 62 7.57 7.49 17.63
CA GLY A 62 7.45 8.68 18.47
C GLY A 62 6.40 9.70 18.01
N VAL A 63 5.65 9.42 16.95
CA VAL A 63 4.61 10.32 16.43
C VAL A 63 3.23 9.73 16.63
N THR A 64 2.39 10.48 17.35
CA THR A 64 1.00 10.12 17.62
C THR A 64 0.06 11.27 17.32
N TYR A 65 -1.16 10.95 16.94
CA TYR A 65 -2.26 11.89 16.78
C TYR A 65 -3.29 11.66 17.89
N TYR A 66 -3.68 12.73 18.58
CA TYR A 66 -4.75 12.67 19.56
C TYR A 66 -6.10 12.92 18.87
N ASP A 67 -6.98 11.92 18.89
CA ASP A 67 -8.33 12.02 18.33
C ASP A 67 -9.33 12.33 19.45
N ASP A 68 -9.68 13.60 19.60
CA ASP A 68 -10.68 14.09 20.55
C ASP A 68 -12.12 13.74 20.13
N ALA A 69 -12.35 13.60 18.83
CA ALA A 69 -13.66 13.27 18.27
C ALA A 69 -13.99 11.77 18.36
N ARG A 70 -13.00 10.88 18.46
CA ARG A 70 -13.19 9.42 18.43
C ARG A 70 -12.55 8.72 19.63
N ASN A 71 -13.15 8.92 20.79
CA ASN A 71 -12.83 8.26 22.07
C ASN A 71 -11.55 8.73 22.78
N ASN A 72 -11.08 9.96 22.56
CA ASN A 72 -9.91 10.52 23.26
C ASN A 72 -8.67 9.61 23.18
N LEU A 73 -8.41 9.07 21.99
CA LEU A 73 -7.39 8.04 21.78
C LEU A 73 -6.13 8.62 21.15
N ASN A 74 -4.97 8.25 21.68
CA ASN A 74 -3.69 8.45 21.00
C ASN A 74 -3.53 7.36 19.93
N LEU A 75 -3.64 7.76 18.66
CA LEU A 75 -3.47 6.88 17.51
C LEU A 75 -2.04 6.98 16.96
N PRO A 76 -1.46 5.86 16.49
CA PRO A 76 -0.19 5.91 15.77
C PRO A 76 -0.36 6.66 14.46
N VAL A 77 0.65 7.44 14.08
CA VAL A 77 0.69 8.09 12.77
C VAL A 77 1.51 7.24 11.82
N LEU A 78 0.91 6.81 10.72
CA LEU A 78 1.63 6.20 9.61
C LEU A 78 2.01 7.29 8.59
N PRO A 79 2.96 7.02 7.67
CA PRO A 79 3.39 8.01 6.68
C PRO A 79 2.26 8.62 5.83
N SER A 80 1.16 7.88 5.62
CA SER A 80 0.01 8.34 4.85
C SER A 80 -1.24 7.53 5.19
N HIS A 81 -2.42 8.05 4.84
CA HIS A 81 -3.68 7.30 4.87
C HIS A 81 -3.72 6.19 3.79
N ARG A 82 -2.78 6.19 2.85
CA ARG A 82 -2.53 5.12 1.88
C ARG A 82 -1.15 4.53 2.06
N PHE A 83 -1.03 3.22 1.89
CA PHE A 83 0.26 2.56 1.73
C PHE A 83 0.81 2.77 0.32
N GLY A 84 2.13 2.79 0.20
CA GLY A 84 2.82 2.91 -1.09
C GLY A 84 3.05 1.56 -1.76
N LEU A 85 3.30 1.59 -3.07
CA LEU A 85 3.83 0.45 -3.81
C LEU A 85 5.25 0.77 -4.28
N LEU A 86 6.17 -0.14 -4.00
CA LEU A 86 7.54 -0.13 -4.53
C LEU A 86 7.65 -1.21 -5.60
N LEU A 87 7.82 -0.81 -6.86
CA LEU A 87 8.04 -1.69 -8.00
C LEU A 87 9.53 -1.72 -8.36
N THR A 88 10.11 -2.91 -8.43
CA THR A 88 11.48 -3.12 -8.94
C THR A 88 11.42 -3.73 -10.33
N MET A 89 12.19 -3.18 -11.26
CA MET A 89 12.30 -3.63 -12.64
C MET A 89 13.76 -3.62 -13.07
N SER A 90 14.12 -4.54 -13.96
CA SER A 90 15.45 -4.64 -14.54
C SER A 90 15.37 -4.62 -16.07
N PRO A 91 16.38 -4.07 -16.77
CA PRO A 91 16.48 -4.22 -18.21
C PRO A 91 16.53 -5.71 -18.59
N LYS A 92 15.89 -6.09 -19.69
CA LYS A 92 16.07 -7.43 -20.27
C LYS A 92 17.52 -7.56 -20.72
N GLN A 93 18.16 -8.67 -20.34
CA GLN A 93 19.44 -9.04 -20.95
C GLN A 93 19.13 -9.47 -22.39
N ASN A 94 19.71 -8.76 -23.35
CA ASN A 94 19.65 -9.11 -24.78
C ASN A 94 20.56 -10.30 -25.08
#